data_AF-A0A5E6NW27-F1
#
_entry.id   AF-A0A5E6NW27-F1
#
_cell.length_a   1.000
_cell.length_b   1.000
_cell.length_c   1.000
_cell.angle_alpha   90.00
_cell.angle_beta   90.00
_cell.angle_gamma   90.00
#
_symmetry.space_group_name_H-M   'P 1'
#
loop_
_entity.id
_entity.type
_entity.pdbx_description
1 polymer ?
#
loop_
_entity_poly.entity_id
_entity_poly.type
_entity_poly.pdbx_seq_one_letter_code
_entity_poly.pdbx_strand_id
1 'polypeptide(L)'
;MSYQLVQLKFDVELPCDILDNEPGADNEKLMNLYQKYGFKVWFKQLGGVESSVTTPVVKSMTLPIVESNPEVSQTGVCQSDWLKEYTQNTVFTQDSFETLVKRLSACKRFVFDLETDSLDYMNGKIVGWVFLVDKDSFYVPVAHDYLDAPVQLNFDEVLSNCG
;
A
#
# COMPACT_ATOMS: atom_id res chain seq x y z
N MET A 1 -18.31 31.59 2.70
CA MET A 1 -18.01 30.89 3.97
C MET A 1 -17.23 29.62 3.66
N SER A 2 -15.90 29.69 3.55
CA SER A 2 -15.04 28.54 3.23
C SER A 2 -13.82 28.40 4.17
N TYR A 3 -13.71 29.25 5.18
CA TYR A 3 -12.53 29.31 6.06
C TYR A 3 -12.50 28.23 7.14
N GLN A 4 -13.63 27.57 7.42
CA GLN A 4 -13.71 26.51 8.44
C GLN A 4 -12.94 25.23 8.07
N LEU A 5 -12.73 24.94 6.79
CA LEU A 5 -12.04 23.71 6.33
C LEU A 5 -10.50 23.86 6.23
N VAL A 6 -9.98 25.08 6.31
CA VAL A 6 -8.54 25.37 6.19
C VAL A 6 -7.96 25.97 7.48
N GLN A 7 -8.75 26.03 8.55
CA GLN A 7 -8.28 26.53 9.83
C GLN A 7 -7.49 25.42 10.55
N LEU A 8 -6.18 25.61 10.70
CA LEU A 8 -5.31 24.69 11.42
C LEU A 8 -5.69 24.66 12.90
N LYS A 9 -5.88 23.44 13.42
CA LYS A 9 -6.13 23.17 14.84
C LYS A 9 -4.79 22.94 15.55
N PHE A 10 -4.43 23.84 16.46
CA PHE A 10 -3.14 23.81 17.19
C PHE A 10 -3.27 23.20 18.60
N ASP A 11 -4.48 22.96 19.08
CA ASP A 11 -4.82 22.38 20.39
C ASP A 11 -5.17 20.88 20.26
N VAL A 12 -4.35 20.13 19.52
CA VAL A 12 -4.52 18.68 19.39
C VAL A 12 -3.77 18.00 20.53
N GLU A 13 -4.50 17.29 21.39
CA GLU A 13 -3.89 16.43 22.41
C GLU A 13 -3.11 15.31 21.71
N LEU A 14 -1.79 15.29 21.89
CA LEU A 14 -0.91 14.25 21.37
C LEU A 14 -0.56 13.25 22.49
N PRO A 15 -0.51 11.94 22.18
CA PRO A 15 -0.22 10.90 23.18
C PRO A 15 1.24 10.92 23.66
N CYS A 16 2.13 11.63 22.97
CA CYS A 16 3.51 11.83 23.36
C CYS A 16 4.03 13.17 22.85
N ASP A 17 5.01 13.73 23.57
CA ASP A 17 5.75 14.90 23.12
C ASP A 17 6.87 14.47 22.17
N ILE A 18 6.65 14.72 20.88
CA ILE A 18 7.59 14.38 19.81
C ILE A 18 8.77 15.36 19.72
N LEU A 19 8.69 16.53 20.36
CA LEU A 19 9.74 17.54 20.32
C LEU A 19 10.78 17.28 21.41
N ASP A 20 10.34 16.83 22.58
CA ASP A 20 11.21 16.59 23.72
C ASP A 20 11.75 15.15 23.80
N ASN A 21 11.09 14.18 23.14
CA ASN A 21 11.47 12.76 23.18
C ASN A 21 11.75 12.20 21.78
N GLU A 22 12.57 12.86 20.98
CA GLU A 22 12.99 12.33 19.69
C GLU A 22 13.90 11.09 19.90
N PRO A 23 13.47 9.87 19.52
CA PRO A 23 14.37 8.74 19.53
C PRO A 23 15.43 8.97 18.44
N GLY A 24 16.70 8.97 18.84
CA GLY A 24 17.80 9.13 17.89
C GLY A 24 17.78 8.08 16.77
N ALA A 25 18.49 8.38 15.67
CA ALA A 25 18.52 7.50 14.50
C ALA A 25 19.10 6.11 14.83
N ASP A 26 18.33 5.07 14.54
CA ASP A 26 18.78 3.67 14.54
C ASP A 26 19.49 3.37 13.21
N ASN A 27 20.78 3.63 13.17
CA ASN A 27 21.60 3.51 11.97
C ASN A 27 21.67 2.07 11.43
N GLU A 28 21.54 1.05 12.28
CA GLU A 28 21.55 -0.35 11.86
C GLU A 28 20.24 -0.71 11.13
N LYS A 29 19.10 -0.28 11.68
CA LYS A 29 17.80 -0.47 11.04
C LYS A 29 17.70 0.32 9.73
N LEU A 30 18.18 1.56 9.71
CA LEU A 30 18.20 2.39 8.51
C LEU A 30 19.08 1.80 7.40
N MET A 31 20.26 1.24 7.74
CA MET A 31 21.14 0.59 6.79
C MET A 31 20.45 -0.58 6.07
N ASN A 32 19.76 -1.43 6.81
CA ASN A 32 19.00 -2.56 6.27
C ASN A 32 17.89 -2.09 5.32
N LEU A 33 17.15 -1.04 5.70
CA LEU A 33 16.08 -0.48 4.86
C LEU A 33 16.63 0.15 3.58
N TYR A 34 17.71 0.91 3.66
CA TYR A 34 18.32 1.54 2.49
C TYR A 34 18.92 0.51 1.53
N GLN A 35 19.47 -0.59 2.04
CA GLN A 35 19.90 -1.70 1.21
C GLN A 35 18.70 -2.39 0.53
N LYS A 36 17.65 -2.71 1.28
CA LYS A 36 16.45 -3.40 0.78
C LYS A 36 15.73 -2.62 -0.32
N TYR A 37 15.61 -1.30 -0.17
CA TYR A 37 14.89 -0.44 -1.11
C TYR A 37 15.80 0.30 -2.11
N GLY A 38 17.11 0.06 -2.07
CA GLY A 38 18.05 0.58 -3.06
C GLY A 38 18.41 2.07 -2.91
N PHE A 39 18.27 2.66 -1.72
CA PHE A 39 18.62 4.06 -1.43
C PHE A 39 20.13 4.26 -1.26
N LYS A 40 20.89 4.12 -2.35
CA LYS A 40 22.37 4.10 -2.37
C LYS A 40 23.05 5.35 -1.81
N VAL A 41 22.46 6.53 -2.01
CA VAL A 41 23.02 7.82 -1.53
C VAL A 41 22.96 7.89 -0.01
N TRP A 42 21.80 7.57 0.57
CA TRP A 42 21.59 7.58 2.02
C TRP A 42 22.31 6.42 2.72
N PHE A 43 22.41 5.26 2.08
CA PHE A 43 23.26 4.17 2.56
C PHE A 43 24.72 4.59 2.71
N LYS A 44 25.26 5.32 1.74
CA LYS A 44 26.65 5.82 1.78
C LYS A 44 26.86 6.89 2.87
N GLN A 45 25.85 7.72 3.13
CA GLN A 45 25.91 8.76 4.17
C GLN A 45 25.91 8.15 5.59
N LEU A 46 25.19 7.05 5.80
CA LEU A 46 25.21 6.31 7.08
C LEU A 46 26.52 5.55 7.32
N GLY A 47 27.19 5.11 6.25
CA GLY A 47 28.46 4.38 6.32
C GLY A 47 29.70 5.23 6.66
N GLY A 48 29.52 6.52 6.96
CA GLY A 48 30.58 7.44 7.37
C GLY A 48 31.47 7.89 6.20
N VAL A 49 31.15 9.04 5.61
CA VAL A 49 32.17 9.84 4.91
C VAL A 49 31.95 11.31 5.23
N GLU A 50 32.59 11.78 6.29
CA GLU A 50 33.19 13.11 6.27
C GLU A 50 34.72 12.96 6.27
N SER A 51 35.32 13.37 5.15
CA SER A 51 36.71 13.82 4.99
C SER A 51 37.87 12.86 5.33
N SER A 52 38.37 12.14 4.31
CA SER A 52 39.79 12.20 3.89
C SER A 52 40.08 11.32 2.65
N VAL A 53 40.43 11.98 1.54
CA VAL A 53 41.45 11.64 0.52
C VAL A 53 41.72 10.17 0.14
N THR A 54 41.55 9.91 -1.18
CA THR A 54 42.15 8.87 -2.07
C THR A 54 41.30 7.65 -2.46
N THR A 55 41.06 7.55 -3.77
CA THR A 55 40.53 6.43 -4.58
C THR A 55 41.51 5.22 -4.68
N PRO A 56 41.21 4.14 -5.42
CA PRO A 56 40.10 3.18 -5.29
C PRO A 56 40.63 1.72 -5.26
N VAL A 57 39.93 0.77 -4.64
CA VAL A 57 40.13 -0.66 -4.99
C VAL A 57 38.80 -1.39 -5.03
N VAL A 58 38.59 -1.98 -6.20
CA VAL A 58 37.49 -2.84 -6.61
C VAL A 58 37.59 -4.16 -5.85
N LYS A 59 36.50 -4.64 -5.24
CA LYS A 59 36.29 -6.08 -5.10
C LYS A 59 34.81 -6.44 -5.05
N SER A 60 34.40 -7.02 -6.16
CA SER A 60 33.22 -7.85 -6.35
C SER A 60 33.13 -8.92 -5.26
N MET A 61 31.94 -9.13 -4.69
CA MET A 61 31.62 -10.41 -4.06
C MET A 61 30.12 -10.70 -4.08
N THR A 62 29.86 -11.92 -4.54
CA THR A 62 28.61 -12.59 -4.89
C THR A 62 27.76 -12.93 -3.67
N LEU A 63 26.43 -12.85 -3.83
CA LEU A 63 25.40 -13.30 -2.89
C LEU A 63 25.36 -14.83 -2.77
N PRO A 64 24.99 -15.35 -1.60
CA PRO A 64 24.05 -16.45 -1.50
C PRO A 64 22.76 -15.98 -0.82
N ILE A 65 21.64 -16.21 -1.50
CA ILE A 65 20.29 -16.10 -0.97
C ILE A 65 20.09 -17.28 -0.01
N VAL A 66 19.82 -16.98 1.26
CA VAL A 66 19.27 -17.94 2.21
C VAL A 66 18.00 -17.31 2.77
N GLU A 67 16.87 -17.89 2.38
CA GLU A 67 15.58 -17.66 3.01
C GLU A 67 15.60 -18.24 4.43
N SER A 68 15.38 -17.36 5.41
CA SER A 68 14.82 -17.77 6.69
C SER A 68 13.98 -16.63 7.27
N ASN A 69 12.70 -16.96 7.48
CA ASN A 69 11.66 -16.18 8.14
C ASN A 69 12.16 -15.32 9.30
N PRO A 70 11.69 -14.07 9.44
CA PRO A 70 11.54 -13.46 10.74
C PRO A 70 10.14 -13.75 11.26
N GLU A 71 10.05 -14.61 12.28
CA GLU A 71 8.99 -14.47 13.29
C GLU A 71 9.12 -13.07 13.89
N VAL A 72 8.25 -12.16 13.46
CA VAL A 72 8.13 -10.84 14.09
C VAL A 72 7.11 -10.98 15.21
N SER A 73 7.66 -11.03 16.42
CA SER A 73 6.99 -10.86 17.70
C SER A 73 5.94 -9.74 17.62
N GLN A 74 4.72 -10.11 17.98
CA GLN A 74 3.58 -9.22 18.13
C GLN A 74 3.93 -8.11 19.13
N THR A 75 4.22 -6.93 18.59
CA THR A 75 4.21 -5.69 19.37
C THR A 75 2.78 -5.17 19.31
N GLY A 76 2.20 -4.97 20.49
CA GLY A 76 0.81 -4.59 20.67
C GLY A 76 0.45 -3.33 19.88
N VAL A 77 -0.42 -3.51 18.89
CA VAL A 77 -1.14 -2.42 18.23
C VAL A 77 -2.60 -2.61 18.59
N CYS A 78 -3.24 -1.53 19.00
CA CYS A 78 -4.68 -1.39 19.12
C CYS A 78 -5.38 -1.72 17.78
N GLN A 79 -5.48 -3.01 17.44
CA GLN A 79 -6.41 -3.47 16.43
C GLN A 79 -7.80 -3.26 17.00
N SER A 80 -8.37 -2.11 16.65
CA SER A 80 -9.77 -1.82 16.87
C SER A 80 -10.61 -3.02 16.40
N ASP A 81 -11.47 -3.52 17.27
CA ASP A 81 -12.22 -4.78 17.11
C ASP A 81 -12.98 -4.90 15.78
N TRP A 82 -13.28 -3.78 15.11
CA TRP A 82 -13.97 -3.77 13.82
C TRP A 82 -13.16 -4.37 12.66
N LEU A 83 -11.82 -4.38 12.74
CA LEU A 83 -10.97 -4.98 11.71
C LEU A 83 -10.76 -6.50 11.92
N LYS A 84 -11.25 -7.04 13.05
CA LYS A 84 -11.27 -8.50 13.24
C LYS A 84 -12.14 -9.11 12.15
N GLU A 85 -11.61 -10.09 11.44
CA GLU A 85 -12.25 -10.77 10.31
C GLU A 85 -12.38 -9.95 9.01
N TYR A 86 -11.71 -8.79 8.92
CA TYR A 86 -11.61 -8.08 7.65
C TYR A 86 -10.77 -8.88 6.64
N THR A 87 -11.28 -9.07 5.41
CA THR A 87 -10.55 -9.76 4.34
C THR A 87 -10.38 -8.87 3.11
N GLN A 88 -9.28 -9.10 2.38
CA GLN A 88 -8.98 -8.41 1.13
C GLN A 88 -8.85 -9.42 0.00
N ASN A 89 -9.65 -9.25 -1.05
CA ASN A 89 -9.73 -10.18 -2.16
C ASN A 89 -9.51 -9.41 -3.47
N THR A 90 -8.73 -9.98 -4.38
CA THR A 90 -8.60 -9.47 -5.75
C THR A 90 -9.25 -10.46 -6.72
N VAL A 91 -10.08 -9.96 -7.62
CA VAL A 91 -10.96 -10.73 -8.49
C VAL A 91 -10.40 -10.73 -9.91
N PHE A 92 -9.62 -11.78 -10.25
CA PHE A 92 -8.98 -11.91 -11.57
C PHE A 92 -9.72 -12.85 -12.53
N THR A 93 -10.68 -13.62 -12.04
CA THR A 93 -11.33 -14.68 -12.84
C THR A 93 -12.83 -14.48 -12.93
N GLN A 94 -13.42 -14.90 -14.05
CA GLN A 94 -14.86 -14.77 -14.29
C GLN A 94 -15.68 -15.48 -13.20
N ASP A 95 -15.27 -16.69 -12.78
CA ASP A 95 -15.94 -17.44 -11.71
C ASP A 95 -15.98 -16.68 -10.38
N SER A 96 -14.87 -16.02 -10.01
CA SER A 96 -14.79 -15.22 -8.79
C SER A 96 -15.61 -13.94 -8.88
N PHE A 97 -15.69 -13.34 -10.07
CA PHE A 97 -16.54 -12.20 -10.35
C PHE A 97 -18.03 -12.57 -10.27
N GLU A 98 -18.46 -13.67 -10.88
CA GLU A 98 -19.84 -14.15 -10.78
C GLU A 98 -20.26 -14.48 -9.35
N THR A 99 -19.32 -15.01 -8.56
CA THR A 99 -19.53 -15.26 -7.13
C THR A 99 -19.74 -13.94 -6.37
N LEU A 100 -18.95 -12.92 -6.67
CA LEU A 100 -19.12 -11.57 -6.12
C LEU A 100 -20.47 -10.97 -6.53
N VAL A 101 -20.84 -11.03 -7.80
CA VAL A 101 -22.14 -10.50 -8.30
C VAL A 101 -23.31 -11.17 -7.58
N LYS A 102 -23.31 -12.50 -7.44
CA LYS A 102 -24.35 -13.23 -6.68
C LYS A 102 -24.43 -12.74 -5.23
N ARG A 103 -23.29 -12.50 -4.59
CA ARG A 103 -23.23 -11.98 -3.22
C ARG A 103 -23.80 -10.56 -3.15
N LEU A 104 -23.37 -9.66 -4.03
CA LEU A 104 -23.85 -8.28 -4.11
C LEU A 104 -25.38 -8.23 -4.30
N SER A 105 -25.92 -9.05 -5.18
CA SER A 105 -27.37 -9.16 -5.45
C SER A 105 -28.18 -9.69 -4.26
N ALA A 106 -27.57 -10.47 -3.37
CA ALA A 106 -28.23 -10.99 -2.17
C ALA A 106 -28.11 -10.04 -0.96
N CYS A 107 -27.18 -9.09 -1.01
CA CYS A 107 -26.90 -8.18 0.09
C CYS A 107 -27.89 -7.00 0.13
N LYS A 108 -28.29 -6.61 1.34
CA LYS A 108 -29.17 -5.44 1.54
C LYS A 108 -28.46 -4.11 1.30
N ARG A 109 -27.14 -4.08 1.52
CA ARG A 109 -26.26 -2.92 1.39
C ARG A 109 -24.82 -3.38 1.21
N PHE A 110 -24.04 -2.61 0.48
CA PHE A 110 -22.61 -2.76 0.30
C PHE A 110 -22.00 -1.39 0.03
N VAL A 111 -20.69 -1.26 0.16
CA VAL A 111 -19.95 -0.06 -0.28
C VAL A 111 -19.40 -0.32 -1.67
N PHE A 112 -19.37 0.72 -2.49
CA PHE A 112 -18.81 0.73 -3.82
C PHE A 112 -17.91 1.94 -4.00
N ASP A 113 -16.77 1.74 -4.66
CA ASP A 113 -15.86 2.81 -5.06
C ASP A 113 -15.22 2.51 -6.42
N LEU A 114 -14.67 3.55 -7.04
CA LEU A 114 -14.03 3.51 -8.36
C LEU A 114 -12.55 3.89 -8.27
N GLU A 115 -11.71 3.12 -8.95
CA GLU A 115 -10.32 3.49 -9.18
C GLU A 115 -10.17 4.02 -10.60
N THR A 116 -9.53 5.18 -10.75
CA THR A 116 -9.35 5.86 -12.03
C THR A 116 -7.91 6.29 -12.25
N ASP A 117 -7.53 6.50 -13.51
CA ASP A 117 -6.20 6.96 -13.89
C ASP A 117 -6.01 8.49 -13.79
N SER A 118 -7.06 9.23 -13.45
CA SER A 118 -7.07 10.69 -13.48
C SER A 118 -8.06 11.30 -12.49
N LEU A 119 -7.71 12.46 -11.94
CA LEU A 119 -8.62 13.29 -11.14
C LEU A 119 -9.66 14.05 -11.99
N ASP A 120 -9.45 14.11 -13.31
CA ASP A 120 -10.41 14.73 -14.23
C ASP A 120 -11.56 13.77 -14.49
N TYR A 121 -12.70 13.99 -13.82
CA TYR A 121 -13.88 13.14 -13.92
C TYR A 121 -14.49 13.06 -15.33
N MET A 122 -14.17 13.99 -16.24
CA MET A 122 -14.67 13.96 -17.62
C MET A 122 -13.86 13.05 -18.52
N ASN A 123 -12.56 12.86 -18.23
CA ASN A 123 -11.62 12.17 -19.10
C ASN A 123 -10.96 10.95 -18.44
N GLY A 124 -11.11 10.78 -17.13
CA GLY A 124 -10.57 9.66 -16.38
C GLY A 124 -11.19 8.34 -16.83
N LYS A 125 -10.33 7.34 -16.98
CA LYS A 125 -10.73 5.98 -17.31
C LYS A 125 -10.81 5.16 -16.03
N ILE A 126 -11.77 4.25 -16.00
CA ILE A 126 -11.89 3.28 -14.91
C ILE A 126 -10.75 2.27 -15.05
N VAL A 127 -10.00 2.10 -13.96
CA VAL A 127 -8.91 1.13 -13.83
C VAL A 127 -9.37 -0.09 -13.02
N GLY A 128 -10.31 0.11 -12.10
CA GLY A 128 -10.90 -0.96 -11.31
C GLY A 128 -12.11 -0.53 -10.49
N TRP A 129 -12.75 -1.54 -9.89
CA TRP A 129 -13.87 -1.37 -8.98
C TRP A 129 -13.55 -1.93 -7.61
N VAL A 130 -14.05 -1.27 -6.56
CA VAL A 130 -13.92 -1.73 -5.20
C VAL A 130 -15.31 -1.95 -4.62
N PHE A 131 -15.49 -3.11 -3.98
CA PHE A 131 -16.69 -3.43 -3.23
C PHE A 131 -16.32 -3.81 -1.80
N LEU A 132 -17.14 -3.43 -0.83
CA LEU A 132 -17.08 -3.97 0.53
C LEU A 132 -18.44 -4.54 0.90
N VAL A 133 -18.45 -5.84 1.18
CA VAL A 133 -19.63 -6.57 1.62
C VAL A 133 -19.36 -7.09 3.02
N ASP A 134 -20.06 -6.52 4.00
CA ASP A 134 -19.81 -6.74 5.43
C ASP A 134 -18.36 -6.42 5.83
N LYS A 135 -17.49 -7.44 5.92
CA LYS A 135 -16.07 -7.31 6.26
C LYS A 135 -15.13 -7.75 5.13
N ASP A 136 -15.67 -8.15 3.98
CA ASP A 136 -14.87 -8.63 2.86
C ASP A 136 -14.78 -7.56 1.78
N SER A 137 -13.57 -7.05 1.55
CA SER A 137 -13.29 -6.15 0.44
C SER A 137 -12.91 -6.93 -0.81
N PHE A 138 -13.39 -6.46 -1.95
CA PHE A 138 -13.11 -7.01 -3.27
C PHE A 138 -12.61 -5.91 -4.19
N TYR A 139 -11.45 -6.14 -4.79
CA TYR A 139 -10.93 -5.31 -5.87
C TYR A 139 -11.05 -6.05 -7.20
N VAL A 140 -11.67 -5.41 -8.18
CA VAL A 140 -11.87 -5.93 -9.54
C VAL A 140 -11.02 -5.10 -10.51
N PRO A 141 -9.78 -5.52 -10.81
CA PRO A 141 -8.92 -4.84 -11.77
C PRO A 141 -9.35 -5.14 -13.21
N VAL A 142 -9.42 -4.10 -14.05
CA VAL A 142 -9.88 -4.23 -15.45
C VAL A 142 -9.03 -3.49 -16.48
N ALA A 143 -8.17 -2.56 -16.07
CA ALA A 143 -7.36 -1.80 -17.02
C ALA A 143 -5.96 -1.38 -16.51
N HIS A 144 -5.33 -2.16 -15.60
CA HIS A 144 -3.91 -1.96 -15.32
C HIS A 144 -3.05 -2.34 -16.51
N ASP A 145 -2.15 -1.46 -16.93
CA ASP A 145 -1.34 -1.60 -18.16
C ASP A 145 0.18 -1.49 -17.93
N TYR A 146 0.63 -1.66 -16.69
CA TYR A 146 2.06 -1.68 -16.36
C TYR A 146 2.76 -2.96 -16.83
N LEU A 147 4.09 -2.92 -16.91
CA LEU A 147 4.90 -4.06 -17.32
C LEU A 147 4.65 -5.26 -16.39
N ASP A 148 4.33 -6.43 -16.98
CA ASP A 148 4.00 -7.67 -16.26
C ASP A 148 2.71 -7.61 -15.41
N ALA A 149 1.79 -6.69 -15.74
CA ALA A 149 0.45 -6.70 -15.14
C ALA A 149 -0.21 -8.09 -15.31
N PRO A 150 -0.81 -8.65 -14.24
CA PRO A 150 -1.53 -9.91 -14.32
C PRO A 150 -2.67 -9.85 -15.35
N VAL A 151 -3.09 -11.01 -15.85
CA VAL A 151 -4.30 -11.12 -16.66
C VAL A 151 -5.49 -10.67 -15.82
N GLN A 152 -6.24 -9.71 -16.37
CA GLN A 152 -7.39 -9.08 -15.73
C GLN A 152 -8.68 -9.47 -16.44
N LEU A 153 -9.81 -9.15 -15.81
CA LEU A 153 -11.11 -9.30 -16.42
C LEU A 153 -11.28 -8.27 -17.54
N ASN A 154 -11.99 -8.65 -18.60
CA ASN A 154 -12.34 -7.73 -19.66
C ASN A 154 -13.35 -6.70 -19.15
N PHE A 155 -13.05 -5.41 -19.36
CA PHE A 155 -13.90 -4.30 -18.91
C PHE A 155 -15.34 -4.39 -19.43
N ASP A 156 -15.53 -4.64 -20.72
CA ASP A 156 -16.85 -4.66 -21.37
C ASP A 156 -17.68 -5.86 -20.90
N GLU A 157 -17.03 -7.01 -20.69
CA GLU A 157 -17.68 -8.20 -20.14
C GLU A 157 -18.15 -7.99 -18.70
N VAL A 158 -17.30 -7.40 -17.86
CA VAL A 158 -17.67 -7.07 -16.47
C VAL A 158 -18.83 -6.08 -16.45
N LEU A 159 -18.76 -5.02 -17.26
CA LEU A 159 -19.80 -3.99 -17.31
C LEU A 159 -21.15 -4.54 -17.79
N SER A 160 -21.13 -5.43 -18.79
CA SER A 160 -22.36 -6.05 -19.35
C SER A 160 -23.05 -6.98 -18.36
N ASN A 161 -22.31 -7.58 -17.43
CA ASN A 161 -22.82 -8.50 -16.42
C ASN A 161 -23.37 -7.79 -15.16
N CYS A 162 -23.32 -6.46 -15.12
CA CYS A 162 -23.90 -5.66 -14.03
C CYS A 162 -25.36 -5.24 -14.26
N GLY A 163 -25.99 -5.65 -15.37
CA GLY A 163 -27.35 -5.27 -15.78
C GLY A 163 -28.46 -6.26 -15.41
#